data_AF-A0A957C3I6-F1
#
_entry.id   AF-A0A957C3I6-F1
#
_cell.length_a   1.000
_cell.length_b   1.000
_cell.length_c   1.000
_cell.angle_alpha   90.00
_cell.angle_beta   90.00
_cell.angle_gamma   90.00
#
_symmetry.space_group_name_H-M   'P 1'
#
loop_
_entity.id
_entity.type
_entity.pdbx_description
1 polymer ?
#
loop_
_entity_poly.entity_id
_entity_poly.type
_entity_poly.pdbx_seq_one_letter_code
_entity_poly.pdbx_strand_id
1 'polypeptide(L)'
;LAETLFFRGLLQEDYPFWVVGLMSSLWSGVFFFPLLDIPAYPAVIALLALALLMMNMTYSYVRRRNGLAAAWICQIVVNLVLIFIPYISL
;
A
#
# COMPACT_ATOMS: atom_id res chain seq x y z
N LEU A 1 5.11 -10.22 -0.28
CA LEU A 1 4.75 -11.30 0.67
C LEU A 1 5.34 -11.04 2.06
N ALA A 2 6.65 -10.81 2.19
CA ALA A 2 7.27 -10.46 3.47
C ALA A 2 6.65 -9.21 4.12
N GLU A 3 6.42 -8.14 3.35
CA GLU A 3 5.86 -6.88 3.84
C GLU A 3 4.42 -7.03 4.39
N THR A 4 3.58 -7.80 3.69
CA THR A 4 2.21 -8.11 4.14
C THR A 4 2.19 -8.98 5.38
N LEU A 5 3.09 -9.97 5.49
CA LEU A 5 3.20 -10.81 6.67
C LEU A 5 3.74 -10.04 7.88
N PHE A 6 4.67 -9.11 7.66
CA PHE A 6 5.23 -8.29 8.73
C PHE A 6 4.23 -7.27 9.26
N PHE A 7 3.70 -6.40 8.40
CA PHE A 7 2.78 -5.35 8.84
C PHE A 7 1.41 -5.90 9.19
N ARG A 8 0.86 -6.80 8.36
CA ARG A 8 -0.50 -7.31 8.55
C ARG A 8 -0.53 -8.67 9.24
N GLY A 9 0.54 -9.43 9.33
CA GLY A 9 0.55 -10.66 10.15
C GLY A 9 0.83 -10.31 11.59
N LEU A 10 2.06 -9.88 11.86
CA LEU A 10 2.58 -9.63 13.20
C LEU A 10 2.11 -8.29 13.78
N LEU A 11 2.37 -7.16 13.12
CA LEU A 11 2.13 -5.85 13.74
C LEU A 11 0.64 -5.53 13.96
N GLN A 12 -0.24 -5.99 13.08
CA GLN A 12 -1.66 -5.68 13.18
C GLN A 12 -2.40 -6.57 14.21
N GLU A 13 -1.73 -7.53 14.86
CA GLU A 13 -2.26 -8.22 16.06
C GLU A 13 -2.17 -7.35 17.31
N ASP A 14 -1.03 -6.69 17.53
CA ASP A 14 -0.78 -5.90 18.75
C ASP A 14 -1.12 -4.41 18.62
N TYR A 15 -1.10 -3.85 17.41
CA TYR A 15 -1.27 -2.41 17.18
C TYR A 15 -2.60 -2.02 16.52
N PRO A 16 -3.14 -0.83 16.84
CA PRO A 16 -4.37 -0.34 16.23
C PRO A 16 -4.21 -0.12 14.73
N PHE A 17 -5.29 -0.35 13.99
CA PHE A 17 -5.27 -0.40 12.52
C PHE A 17 -4.70 0.85 11.85
N TRP A 18 -4.96 2.04 12.42
CA TRP A 18 -4.47 3.32 11.90
C TRP A 18 -2.95 3.41 11.95
N VAL A 19 -2.35 2.92 13.04
CA VAL A 19 -0.89 2.97 13.24
C VAL A 19 -0.21 2.05 12.24
N VAL A 20 -0.74 0.84 12.04
CA VAL A 20 -0.17 -0.11 11.08
C VAL A 20 -0.34 0.36 9.64
N GLY A 21 -1.50 0.96 9.31
CA GLY A 21 -1.73 1.55 7.98
C GLY A 21 -0.79 2.73 7.69
N LEU A 22 -0.50 3.56 8.69
CA LEU A 22 0.47 4.66 8.55
C LEU A 22 1.90 4.14 8.44
N MET A 23 2.31 3.18 9.28
CA MET A 23 3.66 2.60 9.23
C MET A 23 3.92 1.90 7.90
N SER A 24 2.96 1.13 7.38
CA SER A 24 3.12 0.49 6.07
C SER A 24 3.17 1.52 4.94
N SER A 25 2.41 2.61 5.04
CA SER A 25 2.46 3.70 4.05
C SER A 25 3.79 4.45 4.06
N LEU A 26 4.34 4.72 5.25
CA LEU A 26 5.68 5.29 5.42
C LEU A 26 6.74 4.37 4.85
N TRP A 27 6.64 3.06 5.11
CA TRP A 27 7.55 2.07 4.56
C TRP A 27 7.50 2.02 3.03
N SER A 28 6.31 2.00 2.44
CA SER A 28 6.16 2.11 0.97
C SER A 28 6.76 3.43 0.46
N GLY A 29 6.56 4.53 1.17
CA GLY A 29 7.16 5.83 0.85
C GLY A 29 8.68 5.77 0.76
N VAL A 30 9.35 5.13 1.73
CA VAL A 30 10.82 4.98 1.74
C VAL A 30 11.34 4.26 0.50
N PHE A 31 10.60 3.29 -0.04
CA PHE A 31 10.99 2.58 -1.27
C PHE A 31 10.69 3.37 -2.55
N PHE A 32 9.52 4.01 -2.63
CA PHE A 32 9.07 4.67 -3.86
C PHE A 32 9.60 6.09 -4.04
N PHE A 33 9.79 6.86 -2.96
CA PHE A 33 10.27 8.24 -3.02
C PHE A 33 11.66 8.42 -3.67
N PRO A 34 12.69 7.60 -3.37
CA PRO A 34 14.00 7.78 -4.01
C PRO A 34 14.01 7.44 -5.50
N LEU A 35 12.96 6.77 -5.99
CA LEU A 35 12.80 6.45 -7.41
C LEU A 35 12.12 7.57 -8.22
N LEU A 36 11.53 8.56 -7.54
CA LEU A 36 10.76 9.65 -8.15
C LEU A 36 11.60 10.94 -8.17
N ASP A 37 11.57 11.66 -9.28
CA ASP A 37 12.16 13.01 -9.36
C ASP A 37 11.32 14.01 -8.56
N ILE A 38 11.66 14.13 -7.27
CA ILE A 38 10.94 14.93 -6.27
C ILE A 38 10.72 16.40 -6.69
N PRO A 39 11.73 17.14 -7.18
CA PRO A 39 11.57 18.56 -7.47
C PRO A 39 10.79 18.85 -8.75
N ALA A 40 10.70 17.89 -9.68
CA ALA A 40 10.08 18.12 -10.98
C ALA A 40 8.55 18.02 -10.94
N TYR A 41 7.99 17.15 -10.08
CA TYR A 41 6.55 16.84 -10.09
C TYR A 41 5.94 16.72 -8.67
N PRO A 42 5.93 17.81 -7.87
CA PRO A 42 5.47 17.77 -6.47
C PRO A 42 3.99 17.35 -6.33
N ALA A 43 3.13 17.76 -7.27
CA ALA A 43 1.71 17.41 -7.25
C ALA A 43 1.46 15.92 -7.51
N VAL A 44 2.23 15.31 -8.42
CA VAL A 44 2.13 13.88 -8.74
C VAL A 44 2.52 13.04 -7.53
N ILE A 45 3.56 13.45 -6.82
CA ILE A 45 4.06 12.75 -5.62
C ILE A 45 3.04 12.82 -4.48
N ALA A 46 2.42 13.98 -4.25
CA ALA A 46 1.37 14.11 -3.26
C ALA A 46 0.19 13.16 -3.56
N LEU A 47 -0.20 13.06 -4.83
CA LEU A 47 -1.26 12.16 -5.27
C LEU A 47 -0.87 10.68 -5.12
N LEU A 48 0.38 10.33 -5.44
CA LEU A 48 0.91 8.97 -5.32
C LEU A 48 1.03 8.54 -3.86
N ALA A 49 1.48 9.44 -2.97
CA ALA A 49 1.53 9.21 -1.53
C ALA A 49 0.12 9.03 -0.94
N LEU A 50 -0.84 9.84 -1.36
CA LEU A 50 -2.25 9.71 -0.96
C LEU A 50 -2.82 8.36 -1.44
N ALA A 51 -2.56 7.99 -2.68
CA ALA A 51 -3.02 6.72 -3.26
C ALA A 51 -2.42 5.51 -2.52
N LEU A 52 -1.12 5.52 -2.23
CA LEU A 52 -0.45 4.49 -1.44
C LEU A 52 -1.05 4.37 -0.04
N LEU A 53 -1.33 5.51 0.61
CA LEU A 53 -1.96 5.53 1.92
C LEU A 53 -3.37 4.92 1.91
N MET A 54 -4.20 5.31 0.94
CA MET A 54 -5.55 4.77 0.77
C MET A 54 -5.53 3.26 0.48
N MET A 55 -4.59 2.80 -0.36
CA MET A 55 -4.40 1.38 -0.64
C MET A 55 -4.03 0.62 0.64
N ASN A 56 -3.03 1.10 1.39
CA ASN A 56 -2.61 0.46 2.63
C ASN A 56 -3.71 0.40 3.70
N MET A 57 -4.53 1.45 3.81
CA MET A 57 -5.70 1.46 4.68
C MET A 57 -6.77 0.44 4.22
N THR A 58 -7.03 0.36 2.92
CA THR A 58 -7.99 -0.59 2.34
C THR A 58 -7.59 -2.04 2.65
N TYR A 59 -6.30 -2.37 2.50
CA TYR A 59 -5.83 -3.70 2.84
C TYR A 59 -5.92 -4.01 4.34
N SER A 60 -5.62 -3.05 5.20
CA SER A 60 -5.79 -3.19 6.66
C SER A 60 -7.25 -3.39 7.05
N TYR A 61 -8.19 -2.74 6.35
CA TYR A 61 -9.62 -2.95 6.52
C TYR A 61 -10.06 -4.36 6.09
N VAL A 62 -9.62 -4.81 4.91
CA VAL A 62 -9.94 -6.16 4.39
C VAL A 62 -9.42 -7.25 5.35
N ARG A 63 -8.23 -7.07 5.93
CA ARG A 63 -7.70 -8.01 6.94
C ARG A 63 -8.63 -8.12 8.15
N ARG A 64 -9.10 -7.00 8.69
CA ARG A 64 -9.93 -6.98 9.90
C ARG A 64 -11.25 -7.76 9.72
N ARG A 65 -11.79 -7.78 8.49
CA ARG A 65 -13.08 -8.42 8.19
C ARG A 65 -12.97 -9.83 7.61
N ASN A 66 -11.97 -10.09 6.78
CA ASN A 66 -11.86 -11.33 5.98
C ASN A 66 -10.56 -12.11 6.23
N GLY A 67 -9.71 -11.66 7.16
CA GLY A 67 -8.47 -12.34 7.53
C GLY A 67 -7.27 -12.00 6.63
N LEU A 68 -6.12 -12.58 6.98
CA LEU A 68 -4.82 -12.26 6.39
C LEU A 68 -4.73 -12.61 4.89
N ALA A 69 -5.22 -13.79 4.51
CA ALA A 69 -5.17 -14.28 3.14
C ALA A 69 -5.94 -13.36 2.17
N ALA A 70 -7.10 -12.84 2.60
CA ALA A 70 -7.89 -11.91 1.81
C ALA A 70 -7.18 -10.57 1.56
N ALA A 71 -6.51 -10.02 2.58
CA ALA A 71 -5.73 -8.80 2.43
C ALA A 71 -4.51 -8.99 1.50
N TRP A 72 -3.91 -10.17 1.51
CA TRP A 72 -2.81 -10.51 0.62
C TRP A 72 -3.25 -10.65 -0.83
N ILE A 73 -4.36 -11.37 -1.09
CA ILE A 73 -4.94 -11.50 -2.43
C ILE A 73 -5.34 -10.12 -2.96
N CYS A 74 -5.96 -9.27 -2.14
CA CYS A 74 -6.31 -7.91 -2.52
C CYS A 74 -5.09 -7.10 -2.98
N GLN A 75 -3.96 -7.21 -2.28
CA GLN A 75 -2.73 -6.54 -2.68
C GLN A 75 -2.17 -7.05 -4.02
N ILE A 76 -2.25 -8.35 -4.29
CA ILE A 76 -1.84 -8.92 -5.59
C ILE A 76 -2.73 -8.38 -6.70
N VAL A 77 -4.05 -8.40 -6.51
CA VAL A 77 -5.02 -7.92 -7.51
C VAL A 77 -4.78 -6.45 -7.83
N VAL A 78 -4.60 -5.59 -6.83
CA VAL A 78 -4.34 -4.17 -7.06
C VAL A 78 -3.00 -3.95 -7.80
N ASN A 79 -1.94 -4.67 -7.44
CA ASN A 79 -0.67 -4.57 -8.16
C ASN A 79 -0.79 -5.04 -9.62
N LEU A 80 -1.53 -6.12 -9.88
CA LEU A 80 -1.82 -6.56 -11.24
C LEU A 80 -2.58 -5.46 -12.01
N VAL A 81 -3.62 -4.89 -11.42
CA VAL A 81 -4.39 -3.80 -12.03
C VAL A 81 -3.48 -2.61 -12.35
N LEU A 82 -2.60 -2.20 -11.43
CA LEU A 82 -1.64 -1.11 -11.67
C LEU A 82 -0.65 -1.39 -12.80
N ILE A 83 -0.24 -2.64 -13.00
CA ILE A 83 0.62 -3.06 -14.11
C ILE A 83 -0.14 -3.02 -15.44
N PHE A 84 -1.41 -3.40 -15.46
CA PHE A 84 -2.21 -3.49 -16.69
C PHE A 84 -2.86 -2.17 -17.11
N ILE A 85 -3.12 -1.24 -16.18
CA ILE A 85 -3.67 0.10 -16.49
C ILE A 85 -2.91 0.81 -17.60
N PRO A 86 -1.57 0.99 -17.55
CA PRO A 86 -0.85 1.70 -18.59
C PRO A 86 -0.90 1.00 -19.94
N TYR A 87 -1.14 -0.32 -19.98
CA TYR A 87 -1.22 -1.09 -21.22
C TYR A 87 -2.59 -0.96 -21.92
N ILE A 88 -3.63 -0.54 -21.20
CA ILE A 88 -4.99 -0.38 -21.73
C ILE A 88 -5.26 1.10 -22.06
N SER A 89 -4.59 2.03 -21.37
CA SER A 89 -4.76 3.48 -21.55
C SER A 89 -3.83 4.12 -22.60
N LEU A 90 -2.92 3.34 -23.20
CA LEU A 90 -2.03 3.70 -24.30
C LEU A 90 -2.58 3.12 -25.60
#